data_AF-A0A842XXB9-F1
#
_entry.id   AF-A0A842XXB9-F1
#
_cell.length_a   1.000
_cell.length_b   1.000
_cell.length_c   1.000
_cell.angle_alpha   90.00
_cell.angle_beta   90.00
_cell.angle_gamma   90.00
#
_symmetry.space_group_name_H-M   'P 1'
#
loop_
_entity.id
_entity.type
_entity.pdbx_description
1 polymer ?
#
loop_
_entity_poly.entity_id
_entity_poly.type
_entity_poly.pdbx_seq_one_letter_code
_entity_poly.pdbx_strand_id
1 'polypeptide(L)' 'MAKYRCVCNYVYDEEKEDKRFSDLPSDWKCPLCNAPKTSFELLES' A
#
# COMPACT_ATOMS: atom_id res chain seq x y z
N MET A 1 -4.41 -10.43 6.44
CA MET A 1 -4.44 -8.96 6.70
C MET A 1 -4.88 -8.26 5.42
N ALA A 2 -4.98 -6.93 5.40
CA ALA A 2 -5.44 -6.22 4.22
C ALA A 2 -4.34 -6.15 3.14
N LYS A 3 -4.74 -6.17 1.87
CA LYS A 3 -3.85 -5.90 0.74
C LYS A 3 -4.26 -4.60 0.09
N TYR A 4 -3.30 -3.79 -0.35
CA TYR A 4 -3.58 -2.51 -0.99
C TYR A 4 -2.91 -2.47 -2.35
N ARG A 5 -3.66 -2.10 -3.38
CA ARG A 5 -3.14 -1.96 -4.75
C ARG A 5 -2.99 -0.51 -5.12
N CYS A 6 -1.78 -0.16 -5.54
CA CYS A 6 -1.48 1.11 -6.18
C CYS A 6 -2.00 1.13 -7.61
N VAL A 7 -2.26 2.34 -8.13
CA VAL A 7 -2.55 2.60 -9.56
C VAL A 7 -1.53 2.00 -10.54
N CYS A 8 -0.27 1.80 -10.12
CA CYS A 8 0.77 1.18 -10.94
C CYS A 8 0.80 -0.36 -10.87
N ASN A 9 -0.19 -0.99 -10.24
CA ASN A 9 -0.27 -2.43 -9.95
C ASN A 9 0.68 -2.96 -8.87
N TYR A 10 1.39 -2.09 -8.15
CA TYR A 10 2.10 -2.52 -6.94
C TYR A 10 1.09 -2.95 -5.87
N VAL A 11 1.32 -4.10 -5.22
CA VAL A 11 0.49 -4.60 -4.12
C VAL A 11 1.30 -4.55 -2.83
N TYR A 12 0.81 -3.77 -1.86
CA TYR A 12 1.27 -3.80 -0.49
C TYR A 12 0.50 -4.89 0.26
N ASP A 13 1.21 -5.87 0.81
CA ASP A 13 0.64 -6.99 1.55
C ASP A 13 1.04 -6.85 3.01
N GLU A 14 0.08 -6.50 3.88
CA GLU A 14 0.36 -6.27 5.30
C GLU A 14 0.91 -7.53 6.00
N GLU A 15 0.56 -8.75 5.55
CA GLU A 15 1.09 -10.00 6.12
C GLU A 15 2.55 -10.22 5.74
N LYS A 16 2.92 -9.82 4.53
CA LYS A 16 4.30 -9.97 4.05
C LYS A 16 5.23 -8.94 4.70
N GLU A 17 4.73 -7.74 4.92
CA GLU A 17 5.51 -6.61 5.44
C GLU A 17 5.49 -6.56 6.98
N ASP A 18 4.70 -7.43 7.64
CA ASP A 18 4.45 -7.44 9.09
C ASP A 18 4.10 -6.05 9.65
N LYS A 19 3.44 -5.24 8.82
CA LYS A 19 3.16 -3.83 9.07
C LYS A 19 1.87 -3.43 8.40
N ARG A 20 1.00 -2.72 9.13
CA ARG A 20 -0.25 -2.22 8.58
C ARG A 20 0.00 -1.06 7.64
N PHE A 21 -0.74 -1.00 6.55
CA PHE A 21 -0.71 0.12 5.63
C PHE A 21 -1.16 1.41 6.32
N SER A 22 -2.07 1.33 7.29
CA SER A 22 -2.47 2.45 8.15
C SER A 22 -1.30 3.04 8.94
N ASP A 23 -0.36 2.19 9.36
CA ASP A 23 0.79 2.57 10.20
C ASP A 23 1.97 3.12 9.39
N LEU A 24 1.87 3.11 8.06
CA LEU A 24 2.86 3.74 7.20
C LEU A 24 2.84 5.27 7.39
N PRO A 25 4.00 5.94 7.38
CA PRO A 25 4.10 7.40 7.44
C PRO A 25 3.24 8.11 6.38
N SER A 26 2.82 9.35 6.66
CA SER A 26 2.03 10.15 5.71
C SER A 26 2.79 10.51 4.43
N ASP A 27 4.12 10.58 4.51
CA ASP A 27 5.04 10.83 3.40
C ASP A 27 5.46 9.57 2.65
N TRP A 28 5.00 8.39 3.08
CA TRP A 28 5.28 7.14 2.39
C TRP A 28 4.71 7.16 0.97
N LYS A 29 5.49 6.62 0.04
CA LYS A 29 5.15 6.57 -1.38
C LYS A 29 5.36 5.16 -1.92
N CYS A 30 4.61 4.84 -2.97
CA CYS A 30 4.78 3.59 -3.69
C CYS A 30 6.24 3.44 -4.14
N PRO A 31 6.90 2.31 -3.83
CA PRO A 31 8.31 2.11 -4.19
C PRO A 31 8.54 1.97 -5.71
N LEU A 32 7.48 1.73 -6.50
CA LEU A 32 7.59 1.57 -7.96
C LEU A 32 7.30 2.86 -8.72
N CYS A 33 6.25 3.59 -8.37
CA CYS A 33 5.78 4.76 -9.12
C CYS A 33 5.82 6.08 -8.34
N ASN A 34 6.24 6.06 -7.08
CA ASN A 34 6.30 7.20 -6.18
C ASN A 34 4.94 7.88 -5.92
N ALA A 35 3.82 7.21 -6.24
CA ALA A 35 2.48 7.69 -5.93
C ALA A 35 2.24 7.73 -4.41
N PRO A 36 1.44 8.69 -3.91
CA PRO A 36 1.14 8.80 -2.48
C PRO A 36 0.29 7.63 -1.97
N LYS A 37 0.23 7.42 -0.65
CA LYS A 37 -0.67 6.44 0.00
C LYS A 37 -2.13 6.58 -0.44
N THR A 38 -2.58 7.80 -0.74
CA THR A 38 -3.95 8.08 -1.18
C THR A 38 -4.29 7.50 -2.57
N SER A 39 -3.28 7.08 -3.34
CA SER A 39 -3.46 6.39 -4.63
C SER A 39 -3.53 4.86 -4.50
N PHE A 40 -3.67 4.34 -3.28
CA PHE A 40 -3.86 2.92 -3.03
C PHE A 40 -5.32 2.62 -2.73
N GLU A 41 -5.81 1.51 -3.28
CA GLU A 41 -7.14 0.98 -3.04
C GLU A 41 -7.04 -0.32 -2.26
N LEU A 42 -7.97 -0.52 -1.32
CA LEU A 42 -8.07 -1.76 -0.56
C LEU A 42 -8.51 -2.89 -1.48
N LEU A 43 -7.67 -3.91 -1.61
CA LEU A 43 -8.00 -5.19 -2.19
C LEU A 43 -8.53 -6.09 -1.08
N GLU A 44 -9.80 -5.92 -0.71
CA GLU A 44 -10.54 -6.99 -0.02
C GLU A 44 -11.19 -7.90 -1.07
N SER A 45 -11.14 -9.19 -0.80
CA SER A 45 -11.90 -10.24 -1.48
C SER A 45 -12.52 -11.14 -0.44
#